data_AF-A0ABD1RI34-F1
#
_entry.id   AF-A0ABD1RI34-F1
#
_cell.length_a   1.000
_cell.length_b   1.000
_cell.length_c   1.000
_cell.angle_alpha   90.00
_cell.angle_beta   90.00
_cell.angle_gamma   90.00
#
_symmetry.space_group_name_H-M   'P 1'
#
loop_
_entity.id
_entity.type
_entity.pdbx_description
1 polymer ?
#
loop_
_entity_poly.entity_id
_entity_poly.type
_entity_poly.pdbx_seq_one_letter_code
_entity_poly.pdbx_strand_id
1 'polypeptide(L)'
;MEETNWNYFDSDLTELILSHLPIPSIIRSSLVCKSWQSIITSSSFNTRVLTRKRPWFFLYGQNNVFLKNNQVFAFDPESDEWIKLPVSASLLSKDLFTGSNGFCFTITPENFSFKPVLSDSWSQTSPLRFSRCNPLLGVYDVPDKRSKLPRFIVAGGASFIGNLVDLGDRLAVEIYNPNQDFWELCPPLPANFWPGNSSQWLCSALFKRKFYVFGIYSFFVSSFDLEKRFWTSVQTLRPPGTLFSYLISLHDRLILAGLCNIIGSSPSFVLWKIDEETLEFSEMEIMPQELLTCLFDSSDEDDKFASLKCVGFGNLIYVFNEEHHKHYPACVCEMSNYSGKCRWRRLPSLPLPVNKFHKIVSFCSNVYLDVFRNN
;
A
#
# COMPACT_ATOMS: atom_id res chain seq x y z
N MET A 1 -24.76 -24.45 -46.08
CA MET A 1 -24.36 -24.88 -44.73
C MET A 1 -23.13 -24.08 -44.41
N GLU A 2 -23.24 -23.10 -43.51
CA GLU A 2 -22.08 -22.37 -43.01
C GLU A 2 -21.31 -23.29 -42.05
N GLU A 3 -20.10 -23.67 -42.43
CA GLU A 3 -19.16 -24.32 -41.54
C GLU A 3 -18.73 -23.31 -40.47
N THR A 4 -19.30 -23.41 -39.27
CA THR A 4 -18.78 -22.70 -38.10
C THR A 4 -17.39 -23.24 -37.80
N ASN A 5 -16.38 -22.51 -38.23
CA ASN A 5 -14.98 -22.86 -38.10
C ASN A 5 -14.52 -22.64 -36.63
N TRP A 6 -14.82 -23.60 -35.76
CA TRP A 6 -14.36 -23.63 -34.35
C TRP A 6 -12.84 -23.83 -34.20
N ASN A 7 -12.09 -23.94 -35.29
CA ASN A 7 -10.66 -24.27 -35.26
C ASN A 7 -9.75 -23.11 -34.85
N TYR A 8 -10.30 -21.89 -34.68
CA TYR A 8 -9.55 -20.74 -34.20
C TYR A 8 -10.33 -20.07 -33.06
N PHE A 9 -9.77 -20.11 -31.84
CA PHE A 9 -10.21 -19.20 -30.80
C PHE A 9 -9.93 -17.77 -31.29
N ASP A 10 -10.96 -16.93 -31.32
CA ASP A 10 -10.82 -15.52 -31.67
C ASP A 10 -9.83 -14.84 -30.71
N SER A 11 -9.10 -13.82 -31.20
CA SER A 11 -8.10 -13.11 -30.39
C SER A 11 -8.73 -12.51 -29.15
N ASP A 12 -9.97 -12.02 -29.27
CA ASP A 12 -10.73 -11.40 -28.20
C ASP A 12 -11.11 -12.41 -27.10
N LEU A 13 -11.45 -13.64 -27.49
CA LEU A 13 -11.77 -14.70 -26.54
C LEU A 13 -10.51 -15.20 -25.83
N THR A 14 -9.39 -15.28 -26.55
CA THR A 14 -8.07 -15.60 -25.98
C THR A 14 -7.63 -14.52 -24.98
N GLU A 15 -7.77 -13.24 -25.35
CA GLU A 15 -7.53 -12.10 -24.48
C GLU A 15 -8.38 -12.18 -23.20
N LEU A 16 -9.67 -12.49 -23.34
CA LEU A 16 -10.58 -12.65 -22.21
C LEU A 16 -10.13 -13.78 -21.28
N ILE A 17 -9.82 -14.95 -21.83
CA ILE A 17 -9.36 -16.13 -21.06
C ILE A 17 -8.07 -15.78 -20.30
N LEU A 18 -7.07 -15.22 -20.97
CA LEU A 18 -5.80 -14.85 -20.35
C LEU A 18 -6.00 -13.82 -19.23
N SER A 19 -6.92 -12.87 -19.40
CA SER A 19 -7.20 -11.85 -18.37
C SER A 19 -7.83 -12.41 -17.09
N HIS A 20 -8.36 -13.64 -17.12
CA HIS A 20 -8.89 -14.34 -15.95
C HIS A 20 -7.82 -15.10 -15.15
N LEU A 21 -6.63 -15.34 -15.72
CA LEU A 21 -5.57 -16.07 -15.03
C LEU A 21 -4.88 -15.20 -13.98
N PRO A 22 -4.40 -15.75 -12.85
CA PRO A 22 -3.53 -15.03 -11.92
C PRO A 22 -2.30 -14.45 -12.63
N ILE A 23 -1.77 -13.33 -12.13
CA ILE A 23 -0.64 -12.62 -12.78
C ILE A 23 0.56 -13.54 -13.07
N PRO A 24 1.01 -14.44 -12.17
CA PRO A 24 2.10 -15.37 -12.47
C PRO A 24 1.80 -16.27 -13.67
N SER A 25 0.55 -16.72 -13.80
CA SER A 25 0.09 -17.55 -14.91
C SER A 25 0.00 -16.76 -16.22
N ILE A 26 -0.41 -15.49 -16.18
CA ILE A 26 -0.36 -14.59 -17.35
C ILE A 26 1.08 -14.47 -17.85
N ILE A 27 2.03 -14.18 -16.95
CA ILE A 27 3.45 -14.00 -17.32
C ILE A 27 3.97 -15.28 -17.98
N ARG A 28 3.71 -16.46 -17.40
CA ARG A 28 4.11 -17.75 -18.00
C ARG A 28 3.43 -18.00 -19.35
N SER A 29 2.17 -17.60 -19.50
CA SER A 29 1.42 -17.74 -20.75
C SER A 29 2.04 -16.93 -21.89
N SER A 30 2.73 -15.83 -21.59
CA SER A 30 3.45 -15.05 -22.62
C SER A 30 4.58 -15.85 -23.32
N LEU A 31 5.05 -16.94 -22.71
CA LEU A 31 6.11 -17.80 -23.25
C LEU A 31 5.58 -18.93 -24.14
N VAL A 32 4.25 -19.11 -24.23
CA VAL A 32 3.64 -20.24 -24.97
C VAL A 32 3.77 -20.04 -26.48
N CYS A 33 3.41 -18.85 -26.99
CA CYS A 33 3.54 -18.54 -28.41
C CYS A 33 3.57 -17.02 -28.66
N LYS A 34 4.03 -16.60 -29.85
CA LYS A 34 4.11 -15.18 -30.25
C LYS A 34 2.75 -14.47 -30.22
N SER A 35 1.66 -15.19 -30.52
CA SER A 35 0.32 -14.62 -30.49
C SER A 35 -0.10 -14.22 -29.07
N TRP A 36 0.12 -15.10 -28.09
CA TRP A 36 -0.20 -14.82 -26.68
C TRP A 36 0.70 -13.74 -26.10
N GLN A 37 2.00 -13.77 -26.45
CA GLN A 37 2.92 -12.69 -26.12
C GLN A 37 2.44 -11.33 -26.66
N SER A 38 1.98 -11.28 -27.92
CA SER A 38 1.46 -10.06 -28.53
C SER A 38 0.20 -9.55 -27.82
N ILE A 39 -0.70 -10.44 -27.42
CA ILE A 39 -1.90 -10.08 -26.65
C ILE A 39 -1.50 -9.54 -25.28
N ILE A 40 -0.65 -10.27 -24.53
CA ILE A 40 -0.27 -9.93 -23.15
C ILE A 40 0.52 -8.62 -23.07
N THR A 41 1.31 -8.30 -24.09
CA THR A 41 2.11 -7.06 -24.13
C THR A 41 1.33 -5.85 -24.64
N SER A 42 0.10 -6.04 -25.14
CA SER A 42 -0.75 -4.96 -25.65
C SER A 42 -1.23 -4.03 -24.54
N SER A 43 -1.43 -2.75 -24.87
CA SER A 43 -1.97 -1.76 -23.94
C SER A 43 -3.40 -2.07 -23.51
N SER A 44 -4.24 -2.56 -24.44
CA SER A 44 -5.63 -2.96 -24.17
C SER A 44 -5.71 -4.06 -23.12
N PHE A 45 -4.89 -5.11 -23.27
CA PHE A 45 -4.83 -6.19 -22.29
C PHE A 45 -4.36 -5.69 -20.92
N ASN A 46 -3.35 -4.82 -20.87
CA ASN A 46 -2.87 -4.26 -19.60
C ASN A 46 -3.94 -3.44 -18.90
N THR A 47 -4.69 -2.60 -19.62
CA THR A 47 -5.85 -1.90 -19.04
C THR A 47 -6.92 -2.87 -18.54
N ARG A 48 -7.21 -3.95 -19.29
CA ARG A 48 -8.17 -4.98 -18.88
C ARG A 48 -7.72 -5.72 -17.61
N VAL A 49 -6.44 -6.07 -17.52
CA VAL A 49 -5.86 -6.71 -16.33
C VAL A 49 -5.92 -5.74 -15.16
N LEU A 50 -5.50 -4.49 -15.31
CA LEU A 50 -5.52 -3.51 -14.22
C LEU A 50 -6.93 -3.21 -13.67
N THR A 51 -7.94 -3.19 -14.53
CA THR A 51 -9.33 -2.96 -14.12
C THR A 51 -9.96 -4.17 -13.44
N ARG A 52 -9.45 -5.38 -13.72
CA ARG A 52 -9.98 -6.64 -13.21
C ARG A 52 -9.24 -7.17 -11.99
N LYS A 53 -7.92 -7.07 -11.98
CA LYS A 53 -7.05 -7.64 -10.96
C LYS A 53 -7.16 -6.86 -9.67
N ARG A 54 -7.13 -7.60 -8.57
CA ARG A 54 -7.08 -7.03 -7.24
C ARG A 54 -5.62 -6.69 -6.87
N PRO A 55 -5.40 -5.65 -6.06
CA PRO A 55 -4.06 -5.28 -5.63
C PRO A 55 -3.44 -6.36 -4.75
N TRP A 56 -2.13 -6.50 -4.90
CA TRP A 56 -1.33 -7.40 -4.08
C TRP A 56 -0.98 -6.75 -2.74
N PHE A 57 -0.82 -7.59 -1.73
CA PHE A 57 -0.33 -7.18 -0.42
C PHE A 57 1.13 -7.58 -0.26
N PHE A 58 1.99 -6.61 0.02
CA PHE A 58 3.43 -6.81 0.15
C PHE A 58 3.85 -6.73 1.61
N LEU A 59 4.69 -7.66 2.03
CA LEU A 59 5.38 -7.68 3.32
C LEU A 59 6.88 -7.74 3.08
N TYR A 60 7.58 -6.68 3.48
CA TYR A 60 9.03 -6.62 3.48
C TYR A 60 9.57 -6.74 4.90
N GLY A 61 10.15 -7.89 5.20
CA GLY A 61 10.82 -8.14 6.47
C GLY A 61 12.28 -7.70 6.42
N GLN A 62 12.65 -6.77 7.31
CA GLN A 62 13.99 -6.23 7.43
C GLN A 62 14.70 -6.80 8.66
N ASN A 63 15.91 -7.30 8.45
CA ASN A 63 16.82 -7.73 9.51
C ASN A 63 18.06 -6.83 9.52
N ASN A 64 18.10 -5.92 10.50
CA ASN A 64 19.15 -4.92 10.62
C ASN A 64 20.54 -5.50 10.96
N VAL A 65 20.62 -6.76 11.41
CA VAL A 65 21.88 -7.43 11.78
C VAL A 65 22.45 -8.19 10.59
N PHE A 66 21.59 -8.91 9.86
CA PHE A 66 21.98 -9.73 8.72
C PHE A 66 21.10 -9.39 7.52
N LEU A 67 21.55 -8.47 6.66
CA LEU A 67 20.79 -8.02 5.48
C LEU A 67 20.38 -9.18 4.57
N LYS A 68 21.21 -10.24 4.47
CA LYS A 68 20.88 -11.48 3.74
C LYS A 68 19.62 -12.21 4.24
N ASN A 69 19.17 -11.90 5.46
CA ASN A 69 17.97 -12.45 6.07
C ASN A 69 16.73 -11.62 5.75
N ASN A 70 16.84 -10.49 5.04
CA ASN A 70 15.70 -9.74 4.54
C ASN A 70 14.89 -10.62 3.59
N GLN A 71 13.57 -10.53 3.66
CA GLN A 71 12.66 -11.30 2.81
C GLN A 71 11.51 -10.42 2.34
N VAL A 72 11.10 -10.62 1.09
CA VAL A 72 9.92 -9.95 0.52
C VAL A 72 8.90 -11.03 0.19
N PHE A 73 7.68 -10.83 0.66
CA PHE A 73 6.54 -11.66 0.34
C PHE A 73 5.46 -10.80 -0.32
N ALA A 74 4.82 -11.35 -1.34
CA ALA A 74 3.69 -10.74 -2.01
C ALA A 74 2.52 -11.73 -2.00
N PHE A 75 1.38 -11.32 -1.47
CA PHE A 75 0.16 -12.11 -1.47
C PHE A 75 -0.66 -11.79 -2.72
N ASP A 76 -0.94 -12.81 -3.51
CA ASP A 76 -1.83 -12.73 -4.66
C ASP A 76 -3.26 -13.12 -4.23
N PRO A 77 -4.20 -12.16 -4.15
CA PRO A 77 -5.57 -12.43 -3.74
C PRO A 77 -6.36 -13.28 -4.73
N GLU A 78 -5.91 -13.46 -5.97
CA GLU A 78 -6.61 -14.32 -6.94
C GLU A 78 -6.25 -15.79 -6.80
N SER A 79 -4.98 -16.11 -6.52
CA SER A 79 -4.56 -17.48 -6.23
C SER A 79 -4.72 -17.85 -4.76
N ASP A 80 -4.96 -16.87 -3.88
CA ASP A 80 -4.97 -17.04 -2.43
C ASP A 80 -3.65 -17.61 -1.90
N GLU A 81 -2.53 -17.14 -2.45
CA GLU A 81 -1.19 -17.66 -2.15
C GLU A 81 -0.17 -16.55 -1.92
N TRP A 82 0.79 -16.85 -1.05
CA TRP A 82 1.98 -16.03 -0.85
C TRP A 82 3.09 -16.44 -1.82
N ILE A 83 3.67 -15.44 -2.47
CA ILE A 83 4.81 -15.57 -3.35
C ILE A 83 6.02 -14.93 -2.67
N LYS A 84 7.07 -15.72 -2.45
CA LYS A 84 8.36 -15.19 -1.99
C LYS A 84 9.10 -14.56 -3.15
N LEU A 85 9.29 -13.25 -3.11
CA LEU A 85 10.00 -12.52 -4.17
C LEU A 85 11.52 -12.59 -3.95
N PRO A 86 12.32 -12.67 -5.02
CA PRO A 86 13.77 -12.57 -4.90
C PRO A 86 14.14 -11.19 -4.36
N VAL A 87 14.99 -11.15 -3.33
CA VAL A 87 15.52 -9.88 -2.83
C VAL A 87 16.73 -9.52 -3.68
N SER A 88 16.58 -8.52 -4.55
CA SER A 88 17.69 -8.03 -5.36
C SER A 88 18.80 -7.47 -4.46
N ALA A 89 20.05 -7.57 -4.90
CA ALA A 89 21.19 -7.01 -4.17
C ALA A 89 21.01 -5.50 -3.88
N SER A 90 20.27 -4.78 -4.73
CA SER A 90 19.92 -3.37 -4.59
C SER A 90 18.86 -3.06 -3.53
N LEU A 91 18.03 -4.05 -3.14
CA LEU A 91 17.08 -3.93 -2.03
C LEU A 91 17.74 -4.21 -0.68
N LEU A 92 18.78 -5.04 -0.67
CA LEU A 92 19.53 -5.40 0.54
C LEU A 92 20.27 -4.21 1.16
N SER A 93 20.65 -3.19 0.38
CA SER A 93 21.40 -2.03 0.85
C SER A 93 20.55 -0.81 1.23
N LYS A 94 19.23 -0.89 1.09
CA LYS A 94 18.33 0.27 1.22
C LYS A 94 17.38 0.09 2.40
N ASP A 95 17.65 0.80 3.49
CA ASP A 95 16.93 0.68 4.77
C ASP A 95 15.51 1.25 4.76
N LEU A 96 15.16 2.02 3.73
CA LEU A 96 13.93 2.83 3.64
C LEU A 96 13.13 2.49 2.39
N PHE A 97 12.74 1.22 2.30
CA PHE A 97 11.86 0.70 1.25
C PHE A 97 10.40 0.91 1.65
N THR A 98 9.55 1.30 0.70
CA THR A 98 8.08 1.35 0.85
C THR A 98 7.44 1.34 -0.54
N GLY A 99 6.12 1.16 -0.64
CA GLY A 99 5.43 1.09 -1.91
C GLY A 99 4.05 1.72 -1.90
N SER A 100 3.60 2.17 -3.07
CA SER A 100 2.30 2.79 -3.27
C SER A 100 1.90 2.74 -4.74
N ASN A 101 0.64 2.36 -5.01
CA ASN A 101 -0.02 2.41 -6.32
C ASN A 101 0.82 1.94 -7.54
N GLY A 102 1.51 0.82 -7.37
CA GLY A 102 2.27 0.12 -8.40
C GLY A 102 3.74 0.48 -8.51
N PHE A 103 4.22 1.32 -7.59
CA PHE A 103 5.62 1.69 -7.46
C PHE A 103 6.17 1.34 -6.08
N CYS A 104 7.44 0.99 -6.06
CA CYS A 104 8.28 0.90 -4.88
C CYS A 104 9.23 2.10 -4.85
N PHE A 105 9.51 2.58 -3.66
CA PHE A 105 10.32 3.75 -3.39
C PHE A 105 11.43 3.41 -2.41
N THR A 106 12.57 4.04 -2.63
CA THR A 106 13.65 4.06 -1.66
C THR A 106 14.13 5.47 -1.47
N ILE A 107 14.24 5.89 -0.22
CA ILE A 107 14.65 7.23 0.15
C ILE A 107 15.92 7.10 0.97
N THR A 108 17.02 7.66 0.49
CA THR A 108 18.23 7.85 1.30
C THR A 108 18.37 9.35 1.60
N PRO A 109 19.26 9.74 2.52
CA PRO A 109 19.51 11.16 2.77
C PRO A 109 19.87 11.98 1.52
N GLU A 110 20.47 11.32 0.53
CA GLU A 110 20.98 11.96 -0.67
C GLU A 110 20.09 11.74 -1.90
N ASN A 111 19.35 10.63 -1.97
CA ASN A 111 18.69 10.21 -3.20
C ASN A 111 17.27 9.72 -2.96
N PHE A 112 16.39 10.05 -3.92
CA PHE A 112 15.08 9.43 -4.04
C PHE A 112 15.10 8.55 -5.29
N SER A 113 14.72 7.28 -5.14
CA SER A 113 14.61 6.35 -6.27
C SER A 113 13.30 5.62 -6.23
N PHE A 114 12.78 5.28 -7.41
CA PHE A 114 11.56 4.53 -7.57
C PHE A 114 11.72 3.43 -8.62
N LYS A 115 10.85 2.43 -8.56
CA LYS A 115 10.70 1.40 -9.59
C LYS A 115 9.28 0.87 -9.60
N PRO A 116 8.76 0.35 -10.71
CA PRO A 116 7.55 -0.47 -10.67
C PRO A 116 7.74 -1.70 -9.75
N VAL A 117 6.69 -2.15 -9.07
CA VAL A 117 6.75 -3.12 -7.96
C VAL A 117 7.44 -4.45 -8.28
N LEU A 118 7.36 -4.92 -9.53
CA LEU A 118 8.03 -6.16 -9.99
C LEU A 118 9.20 -5.92 -10.94
N SER A 119 9.62 -4.66 -11.09
CA SER A 119 10.76 -4.32 -11.96
C SER A 119 12.06 -4.48 -11.18
N ASP A 120 13.16 -4.74 -11.89
CA ASP A 120 14.51 -4.67 -11.31
C ASP A 120 15.21 -3.34 -11.61
N SER A 121 14.64 -2.52 -12.50
CA SER A 121 15.24 -1.25 -12.92
C SER A 121 14.81 -0.10 -12.02
N TRP A 122 15.74 0.40 -11.22
CA TRP A 122 15.55 1.62 -10.42
C TRP A 122 15.77 2.86 -11.27
N SER A 123 14.88 3.83 -11.15
CA SER A 123 15.04 5.19 -11.65
C SER A 123 15.33 6.11 -10.46
N GLN A 124 16.37 6.92 -10.58
CA GLN A 124 16.72 7.94 -9.59
C GLN A 124 16.19 9.28 -10.05
N THR A 125 15.61 10.05 -9.13
CA THR A 125 15.19 11.43 -9.38
C THR A 125 16.27 12.39 -8.92
N SER A 126 16.11 13.66 -9.27
CA SER A 126 16.74 14.76 -8.52
C SER A 126 16.48 14.61 -7.00
N PRO A 127 17.41 15.04 -6.14
CA PRO A 127 17.29 14.87 -4.70
C PRO A 127 16.13 15.69 -4.14
N LEU A 128 15.55 15.20 -3.04
CA LEU A 128 14.63 15.99 -2.23
C LEU A 128 15.36 17.21 -1.67
N ARG A 129 14.65 18.32 -1.50
CA ARG A 129 15.20 19.52 -0.85
C ARG A 129 15.54 19.25 0.60
N PHE A 130 14.77 18.39 1.27
CA PHE A 130 14.99 18.01 2.66
C PHE A 130 15.21 16.51 2.80
N SER A 131 16.38 16.15 3.34
CA SER A 131 16.70 14.79 3.74
C SER A 131 15.71 14.30 4.79
N ARG A 132 15.21 13.08 4.62
CA ARG A 132 14.17 12.50 5.48
C ARG A 132 14.10 10.99 5.35
N CYS A 133 13.56 10.35 6.36
CA CYS A 133 13.27 8.93 6.40
C CYS A 133 11.83 8.68 6.87
N ASN A 134 11.24 7.57 6.40
CA ASN A 134 9.87 7.17 6.70
C ASN A 134 8.81 8.29 6.47
N PRO A 135 8.82 9.03 5.33
CA PRO A 135 7.74 9.97 5.04
C PRO A 135 6.48 9.23 4.58
N LEU A 136 5.36 9.96 4.56
CA LEU A 136 4.17 9.53 3.85
C LEU A 136 4.38 9.70 2.34
N LEU A 137 3.87 8.76 1.56
CA LEU A 137 4.02 8.72 0.11
C LEU A 137 2.69 8.51 -0.59
N GLY A 138 2.46 9.31 -1.63
CA GLY A 138 1.32 9.16 -2.53
C GLY A 138 1.77 9.16 -3.99
N VAL A 139 1.11 8.36 -4.80
CA VAL A 139 1.30 8.29 -6.25
C VAL A 139 -0.02 8.61 -6.93
N TYR A 140 -0.04 9.66 -7.73
CA TYR A 140 -1.24 10.09 -8.43
C TYR A 140 -0.94 10.46 -9.88
N ASP A 141 -1.89 10.13 -10.76
CA ASP A 141 -1.82 10.50 -12.16
C ASP A 141 -2.33 11.93 -12.36
N VAL A 142 -1.70 12.63 -13.30
CA VAL A 142 -2.20 13.90 -13.82
C VAL A 142 -2.73 13.63 -15.22
N PRO A 143 -3.92 14.14 -15.61
CA PRO A 143 -4.50 13.94 -16.94
C PRO A 143 -3.67 14.45 -18.13
N ASP A 144 -2.47 14.97 -17.90
CA ASP A 144 -1.58 15.49 -18.92
C ASP A 144 -1.04 14.34 -19.78
N LYS A 145 -1.47 14.30 -21.04
CA LYS A 145 -1.07 13.29 -22.04
C LYS A 145 0.43 13.28 -22.34
N ARG A 146 1.21 14.25 -21.85
CA ARG A 146 2.65 14.36 -22.11
C ARG A 146 3.51 13.48 -21.20
N SER A 147 3.08 13.23 -19.94
CA SER A 147 3.86 12.39 -19.02
C SER A 147 3.38 10.95 -19.05
N LYS A 148 4.31 10.02 -19.25
CA LYS A 148 4.04 8.58 -19.05
C LYS A 148 4.17 8.16 -17.58
N LEU A 149 4.76 9.00 -16.74
CA LEU A 149 5.01 8.72 -15.33
C LEU A 149 4.03 9.49 -14.44
N PRO A 150 3.54 8.87 -13.34
CA PRO A 150 2.73 9.57 -12.34
C PRO A 150 3.57 10.59 -11.56
N ARG A 151 2.88 11.45 -10.81
CA ARG A 151 3.52 12.33 -9.82
C ARG A 151 3.61 11.64 -8.47
N PHE A 152 4.62 12.02 -7.71
CA PHE A 152 4.84 11.53 -6.35
C PHE A 152 4.69 12.68 -5.36
N ILE A 153 3.94 12.48 -4.29
CA ILE A 153 3.91 13.40 -3.14
C ILE A 153 4.62 12.73 -1.97
N VAL A 154 5.49 13.49 -1.33
CA VAL A 154 6.22 13.12 -0.12
C VAL A 154 5.83 14.10 0.97
N ALA A 155 5.33 13.61 2.11
CA ALA A 155 4.91 14.47 3.22
C ALA A 155 5.51 13.99 4.55
N GLY A 156 6.06 14.93 5.31
CA GLY A 156 6.62 14.64 6.62
C GLY A 156 7.89 13.79 6.56
N GLY A 157 8.10 12.95 7.57
CA GLY A 157 9.30 12.13 7.74
C GLY A 157 10.26 12.69 8.79
N ALA A 158 11.10 11.81 9.34
CA ALA A 158 12.12 12.20 10.31
C ALA A 158 13.42 12.52 9.60
N SER A 159 14.08 13.60 9.98
CA SER A 159 15.46 13.91 9.59
C SER A 159 16.37 13.71 10.80
N PHE A 160 17.62 13.32 10.54
CA PHE A 160 18.63 13.13 11.56
C PHE A 160 19.93 13.84 11.12
N ILE A 161 20.48 14.64 12.03
CA ILE A 161 21.82 15.23 11.88
C ILE A 161 22.71 14.50 12.89
N GLY A 162 23.59 13.63 12.38
CA GLY A 162 24.26 12.64 13.22
C GLY A 162 23.24 11.68 13.85
N ASN A 163 23.27 11.56 15.18
CA ASN A 163 22.32 10.73 15.94
C ASN A 163 21.17 11.52 16.57
N LEU A 164 21.05 12.82 16.25
CA LEU A 164 20.03 13.70 16.80
C LEU A 164 18.93 13.94 15.78
N VAL A 165 17.70 14.01 16.28
CA VAL A 165 16.52 14.37 15.48
C VAL A 165 16.65 15.83 15.06
N ASP A 166 16.59 16.07 13.75
CA ASP A 166 16.50 17.41 13.19
C ASP A 166 15.05 17.91 13.27
N LEU A 167 14.88 19.07 13.90
CA LEU A 167 13.58 19.68 14.20
C LEU A 167 13.14 20.70 13.13
N GLY A 168 14.04 21.12 12.23
CA GLY A 168 13.81 22.24 11.32
C GLY A 168 12.74 21.96 10.26
N ASP A 169 12.75 20.76 9.66
CA ASP A 169 12.07 20.52 8.38
C ASP A 169 11.09 19.33 8.40
N ARG A 170 10.66 18.94 9.60
CA ARG A 170 9.77 17.80 9.87
C ARG A 170 8.44 17.84 9.10
N LEU A 171 7.93 19.01 8.77
CA LEU A 171 6.60 19.14 8.17
C LEU A 171 6.65 19.37 6.65
N ALA A 172 7.83 19.31 6.03
CA ALA A 172 7.97 19.61 4.61
C ALA A 172 7.15 18.66 3.72
N VAL A 173 6.57 19.22 2.66
CA VAL A 173 5.78 18.49 1.65
C VAL A 173 6.37 18.81 0.29
N GLU A 174 6.75 17.78 -0.46
CA GLU A 174 7.38 17.93 -1.77
C GLU A 174 6.64 17.09 -2.81
N ILE A 175 6.48 17.62 -4.01
CA ILE A 175 5.82 16.94 -5.12
C ILE A 175 6.75 16.82 -6.32
N TYR A 176 7.01 15.59 -6.73
CA TYR A 176 7.84 15.30 -7.89
C TYR A 176 7.09 15.57 -9.19
N ASN A 177 7.72 16.35 -10.07
CA ASN A 177 7.31 16.51 -11.45
C ASN A 177 8.22 15.69 -12.38
N PRO A 178 7.75 14.56 -12.93
CA PRO A 178 8.57 13.69 -13.78
C PRO A 178 8.96 14.33 -15.12
N ASN A 179 8.24 15.36 -15.60
CA ASN A 179 8.55 16.03 -16.86
C ASN A 179 9.79 16.94 -16.78
N GLN A 180 10.11 17.42 -15.57
CA GLN A 180 11.20 18.37 -15.33
C GLN A 180 12.30 17.80 -14.43
N ASP A 181 12.11 16.57 -13.94
CA ASP A 181 12.92 15.97 -12.88
C ASP A 181 13.18 16.93 -11.70
N PHE A 182 12.09 17.46 -11.12
CA PHE A 182 12.18 18.46 -10.07
C PHE A 182 11.14 18.24 -8.96
N TRP A 183 11.52 18.55 -7.73
CA TRP A 183 10.67 18.51 -6.54
C TRP A 183 10.13 19.90 -6.19
N GLU A 184 8.83 20.08 -6.38
CA GLU A 184 8.10 21.29 -6.00
C GLU A 184 7.88 21.31 -4.48
N LEU A 185 8.39 22.34 -3.80
CA LEU A 185 8.10 22.56 -2.39
C LEU A 185 6.67 23.10 -2.22
N CYS A 186 5.84 22.36 -1.49
CA CYS A 186 4.46 22.69 -1.18
C CYS A 186 4.31 23.25 0.25
N PRO A 187 3.15 23.84 0.59
CA PRO A 187 2.87 24.22 1.97
C PRO A 187 3.05 23.03 2.95
N PRO A 188 3.70 23.26 4.10
CA PRO A 188 4.02 22.20 5.03
C PRO A 188 2.77 21.58 5.65
N LEU A 189 2.92 20.36 6.17
CA LEU A 189 1.91 19.71 7.00
C LEU A 189 1.47 20.64 8.14
N PRO A 190 0.18 20.63 8.53
CA PRO A 190 -0.28 21.39 9.67
C PRO A 190 0.51 21.08 10.95
N ALA A 191 0.78 22.10 11.77
CA ALA A 191 1.62 22.00 12.97
C ALA A 191 1.13 20.95 13.97
N ASN A 192 -0.16 20.60 13.96
CA ASN A 192 -0.76 19.55 14.78
C ASN A 192 -0.10 18.16 14.57
N PHE A 193 0.53 17.93 13.41
CA PHE A 193 1.23 16.68 13.09
C PHE A 193 2.71 16.67 13.52
N TRP A 194 3.22 17.76 14.10
CA TRP A 194 4.62 17.90 14.49
C TRP A 194 5.15 16.84 15.48
N PRO A 195 4.39 16.39 16.51
CA PRO A 195 4.91 15.42 17.49
C PRO A 195 5.25 14.04 16.91
N GLY A 196 4.59 13.65 15.81
CA GLY A 196 4.71 12.34 15.18
C GLY A 196 4.41 12.44 13.70
N ASN A 197 5.40 12.89 12.93
CA ASN A 197 5.27 13.30 11.54
C ASN A 197 5.77 12.25 10.53
N SER A 198 6.14 11.06 11.00
CA SER A 198 6.61 9.95 10.17
C SER A 198 5.49 8.94 9.92
N SER A 199 5.71 8.02 8.97
CA SER A 199 4.79 6.92 8.66
C SER A 199 4.61 5.90 9.79
N GLN A 200 5.31 6.06 10.93
CA GLN A 200 5.08 5.26 12.13
C GLN A 200 3.89 5.78 12.95
N TRP A 201 3.61 7.08 12.84
CA TRP A 201 2.58 7.78 13.62
C TRP A 201 1.44 8.30 12.74
N LEU A 202 1.70 8.42 11.43
CA LEU A 202 0.75 8.88 10.44
C LEU A 202 0.49 7.79 9.41
N CYS A 203 -0.68 7.86 8.80
CA CYS A 203 -0.99 7.16 7.56
C CYS A 203 -1.56 8.16 6.53
N SER A 204 -1.57 7.74 5.27
CA SER A 204 -2.06 8.57 4.17
C SER A 204 -3.02 7.82 3.27
N ALA A 205 -4.00 8.53 2.75
CA ALA A 205 -4.96 8.02 1.79
C ALA A 205 -5.12 9.01 0.63
N LEU A 206 -4.99 8.52 -0.61
CA LEU A 206 -5.30 9.30 -1.81
C LEU A 206 -6.76 9.07 -2.20
N PHE A 207 -7.56 10.14 -2.17
CA PHE A 207 -8.98 10.06 -2.45
C PHE A 207 -9.47 11.34 -3.13
N LYS A 208 -10.22 11.21 -4.23
CA LYS A 208 -10.77 12.33 -5.02
C LYS A 208 -9.78 13.49 -5.25
N ARG A 209 -8.54 13.17 -5.66
CA ARG A 209 -7.44 14.15 -5.90
C ARG A 209 -7.00 14.95 -4.67
N LYS A 210 -7.32 14.48 -3.47
CA LYS A 210 -6.79 15.00 -2.22
C LYS A 210 -5.87 13.95 -1.59
N PHE A 211 -4.80 14.44 -0.97
CA PHE A 211 -3.91 13.62 -0.16
C PHE A 211 -4.26 13.81 1.31
N TYR A 212 -4.95 12.83 1.88
CA TYR A 212 -5.33 12.84 3.28
C TYR A 212 -4.17 12.36 4.14
N VAL A 213 -3.96 13.06 5.25
CA VAL A 213 -3.02 12.68 6.30
C VAL A 213 -3.80 12.49 7.58
N PHE A 214 -3.57 11.35 8.22
CA PHE A 214 -4.27 10.95 9.43
C PHE A 214 -3.28 10.51 10.51
N GLY A 215 -3.45 11.02 11.72
CA GLY A 215 -2.67 10.61 12.89
C GLY A 215 -3.24 9.36 13.53
N ILE A 216 -2.47 8.27 13.53
CA ILE A 216 -2.90 6.93 13.95
C ILE A 216 -3.45 6.92 15.39
N TYR A 217 -2.81 7.70 16.28
CA TYR A 217 -3.16 7.80 17.71
C TYR A 217 -3.72 9.17 18.11
N SER A 218 -3.44 10.23 17.36
CA SER A 218 -3.97 11.58 17.64
C SER A 218 -5.36 11.79 17.04
N PHE A 219 -5.74 10.98 16.06
CA PHE A 219 -7.01 11.08 15.32
C PHE A 219 -7.18 12.39 14.55
N PHE A 220 -6.10 13.16 14.39
CA PHE A 220 -6.13 14.37 13.56
C PHE A 220 -6.15 13.99 12.09
N VAL A 221 -7.03 14.65 11.34
CA VAL A 221 -7.16 14.50 9.90
C VAL A 221 -7.04 15.87 9.22
N SER A 222 -6.30 15.90 8.11
CA SER A 222 -6.28 17.03 7.20
C SER A 222 -6.05 16.51 5.77
N SER A 223 -6.53 17.26 4.79
CA SER A 223 -6.41 16.91 3.38
C SER A 223 -5.68 18.00 2.62
N PHE A 224 -4.76 17.60 1.76
CA PHE A 224 -4.05 18.47 0.84
C PHE A 224 -4.68 18.39 -0.55
N ASP A 225 -5.16 19.52 -1.06
CA ASP A 225 -5.67 19.62 -2.41
C ASP A 225 -4.49 19.56 -3.40
N LEU A 226 -4.41 18.47 -4.18
CA LEU A 226 -3.30 18.26 -5.10
C LEU A 226 -3.33 19.23 -6.29
N GLU A 227 -4.43 19.92 -6.59
CA GLU A 227 -4.46 20.93 -7.65
C GLU A 227 -4.15 22.31 -7.10
N LYS A 228 -4.84 22.70 -6.03
CA LYS A 228 -4.79 24.06 -5.48
C LYS A 228 -3.64 24.27 -4.49
N ARG A 229 -2.96 23.20 -4.10
CA ARG A 229 -1.77 23.20 -3.24
C ARG A 229 -2.00 23.80 -1.85
N PHE A 230 -3.14 23.53 -1.22
CA PHE A 230 -3.39 23.96 0.16
C PHE A 230 -3.94 22.84 1.04
N TRP A 231 -3.73 23.00 2.34
CA TRP A 231 -4.28 22.12 3.37
C TRP A 231 -5.64 22.61 3.86
N THR A 232 -6.55 21.67 4.12
CA THR A 232 -7.75 21.96 4.91
C THR A 232 -7.39 22.17 6.38
N SER A 233 -8.26 22.85 7.12
CA SER A 233 -8.15 22.92 8.58
C SER A 233 -8.10 21.51 9.19
N VAL A 234 -7.32 21.36 10.25
CA VAL A 234 -7.20 20.09 10.97
C VAL A 234 -8.49 19.84 11.73
N GLN A 235 -9.02 18.63 11.59
CA GLN A 235 -10.19 18.16 12.31
C GLN A 235 -9.84 16.89 13.09
N THR A 236 -10.73 16.48 14.01
CA THR A 236 -10.55 15.26 14.80
C THR A 236 -11.58 14.22 14.37
N LEU A 237 -11.10 13.09 13.87
CA LEU A 237 -11.92 11.96 13.44
C LEU A 237 -11.66 10.77 14.36
N ARG A 238 -12.37 10.75 15.50
CA ARG A 238 -12.18 9.76 16.56
C ARG A 238 -13.50 9.08 16.93
N PRO A 239 -13.72 7.83 16.48
CA PRO A 239 -14.82 7.03 17.01
C PRO A 239 -14.66 6.79 18.53
N PRO A 240 -15.78 6.62 19.28
CA PRO A 240 -15.72 6.37 20.71
C PRO A 240 -14.93 5.10 21.06
N GLY A 241 -14.07 5.17 22.07
CA GLY A 241 -13.30 4.00 22.53
C GLY A 241 -12.15 3.57 21.62
N THR A 242 -11.87 4.29 20.52
CA THR A 242 -10.76 3.95 19.62
C THR A 242 -9.40 4.19 20.29
N LEU A 243 -8.56 3.15 20.21
CA LEU A 243 -7.17 3.15 20.68
C LEU A 243 -6.22 3.67 19.60
N PHE A 244 -6.37 3.15 18.38
CA PHE A 244 -5.68 3.61 17.19
C PHE A 244 -6.49 3.26 15.95
N SER A 245 -6.24 3.97 14.85
CA SER A 245 -6.89 3.68 13.57
C SER A 245 -6.03 4.09 12.37
N TYR A 246 -6.36 3.54 11.21
CA TYR A 246 -5.71 3.81 9.93
C TYR A 246 -6.76 4.32 8.95
N LEU A 247 -6.45 5.41 8.25
CA LEU A 247 -7.26 5.94 7.17
C LEU A 247 -6.85 5.29 5.86
N ILE A 248 -7.81 4.68 5.17
CA ILE A 248 -7.60 3.90 3.96
C ILE A 248 -8.54 4.42 2.87
N SER A 249 -8.00 4.60 1.66
CA SER A 249 -8.80 4.84 0.46
C SER A 249 -9.18 3.49 -0.14
N LEU A 250 -10.48 3.21 -0.20
CA LEU A 250 -11.03 1.94 -0.65
C LEU A 250 -12.08 2.21 -1.73
N HIS A 251 -11.71 1.94 -2.99
CA HIS A 251 -12.49 2.32 -4.17
C HIS A 251 -12.87 3.81 -4.19
N ASP A 252 -14.16 4.11 -3.98
CA ASP A 252 -14.71 5.46 -3.96
C ASP A 252 -15.15 5.87 -2.54
N ARG A 253 -14.47 5.36 -1.51
CA ARG A 253 -14.77 5.63 -0.11
C ARG A 253 -13.51 5.82 0.71
N LEU A 254 -13.61 6.65 1.73
CA LEU A 254 -12.65 6.68 2.83
C LEU A 254 -13.16 5.76 3.95
N ILE A 255 -12.29 4.86 4.39
CA ILE A 255 -12.56 3.93 5.48
C ILE A 255 -11.56 4.19 6.60
N LEU A 256 -12.07 4.27 7.81
CA LEU A 256 -11.25 4.23 9.02
C LEU A 256 -11.25 2.80 9.53
N ALA A 257 -10.09 2.23 9.81
CA ALA A 257 -9.93 0.86 10.28
C ALA A 257 -9.09 0.85 11.55
N GLY A 258 -9.63 0.38 12.66
CA GLY A 258 -8.95 0.56 13.95
C GLY A 258 -9.47 -0.31 15.07
N LEU A 259 -8.67 -0.35 16.15
CA LEU A 259 -9.00 -1.11 17.35
C LEU A 259 -9.76 -0.24 18.34
N CYS A 260 -10.88 -0.75 18.85
CA CYS A 260 -11.71 -0.09 19.85
C CYS A 260 -11.89 -0.94 21.09
N ASN A 261 -11.86 -0.27 22.24
CA ASN A 261 -12.34 -0.85 23.50
C ASN A 261 -13.84 -0.62 23.62
N ILE A 262 -14.58 -1.72 23.60
CA ILE A 262 -16.02 -1.71 23.88
C ILE A 262 -16.20 -1.92 25.38
N ILE A 263 -16.96 -1.04 26.03
CA ILE A 263 -17.20 -1.11 27.48
C ILE A 263 -17.87 -2.45 27.79
N GLY A 264 -17.26 -3.23 28.70
CA GLY A 264 -17.78 -4.52 29.13
C GLY A 264 -17.54 -5.68 28.16
N SER A 265 -16.72 -5.50 27.12
CA SER A 265 -16.35 -6.56 26.17
C SER A 265 -14.86 -6.54 25.81
N SER A 266 -14.40 -7.56 25.08
CA SER A 266 -13.05 -7.61 24.55
C SER A 266 -12.84 -6.56 23.45
N PRO A 267 -11.60 -6.06 23.28
CA PRO A 267 -11.27 -5.14 22.20
C PRO A 267 -11.67 -5.70 20.84
N SER A 268 -12.18 -4.85 19.96
CA SER A 268 -12.68 -5.22 18.64
C SER A 268 -12.03 -4.37 17.56
N PHE A 269 -11.66 -4.99 16.44
CA PHE A 269 -11.20 -4.27 15.27
C PHE A 269 -12.39 -3.92 14.39
N VAL A 270 -12.61 -2.64 14.13
CA VAL A 270 -13.83 -2.12 13.52
C VAL A 270 -13.48 -1.29 12.29
N LEU A 271 -14.35 -1.35 11.28
CA LEU A 271 -14.29 -0.53 10.09
C LEU A 271 -15.42 0.50 10.13
N TRP A 272 -15.09 1.78 9.95
CA TRP A 272 -16.06 2.86 9.79
C TRP A 272 -15.96 3.46 8.40
N LYS A 273 -17.11 3.66 7.77
CA LYS A 273 -17.22 4.47 6.56
C LYS A 273 -17.19 5.94 6.94
N ILE A 274 -16.41 6.73 6.23
CA ILE A 274 -16.28 8.17 6.43
C ILE A 274 -17.06 8.90 5.33
N ASP A 275 -17.91 9.84 5.74
CA ASP A 275 -18.48 10.83 4.84
C ASP A 275 -17.46 11.94 4.57
N GLU A 276 -17.18 12.23 3.30
CA GLU A 276 -16.11 13.16 2.94
C GLU A 276 -16.50 14.63 3.15
N GLU A 277 -17.78 14.96 3.04
CA GLU A 277 -18.26 16.34 3.15
C GLU A 277 -18.39 16.74 4.61
N THR A 278 -18.94 15.86 5.45
CA THR A 278 -19.17 16.13 6.87
C THR A 278 -18.04 15.65 7.77
N LEU A 279 -17.17 14.73 7.29
CA LEU A 279 -16.21 13.98 8.10
C LEU A 279 -16.84 13.22 9.27
N GLU A 280 -18.12 12.85 9.11
CA GLU A 280 -18.79 11.94 10.03
C GLU A 280 -18.45 10.48 9.72
N PHE A 281 -18.55 9.62 10.72
CA PHE A 281 -18.25 8.20 10.61
C PHE A 281 -19.47 7.34 10.96
N SER A 282 -19.67 6.28 10.19
CA SER A 282 -20.69 5.26 10.45
C SER A 282 -20.03 3.89 10.52
N GLU A 283 -20.35 3.10 11.55
CA GLU A 283 -19.87 1.72 11.65
C GLU A 283 -20.31 0.91 10.42
N MET A 284 -19.37 0.15 9.86
CA MET A 284 -19.57 -0.63 8.64
C MET A 284 -19.45 -2.12 8.91
N GLU A 285 -18.41 -2.56 9.62
CA GLU A 285 -18.16 -3.97 9.88
C GLU A 285 -17.25 -4.14 11.11
N ILE A 286 -17.44 -5.25 11.84
CA ILE A 286 -16.58 -5.65 12.96
C ILE A 286 -15.84 -6.93 12.57
N MET A 287 -14.53 -6.97 12.80
CA MET A 287 -13.72 -8.17 12.62
C MET A 287 -14.18 -9.25 13.61
N PRO A 288 -14.50 -10.48 13.15
CA PRO A 288 -14.81 -11.60 14.04
C PRO A 288 -13.71 -11.81 15.08
N GLN A 289 -14.11 -12.01 16.34
CA GLN A 289 -13.19 -12.12 17.47
C GLN A 289 -12.23 -13.30 17.34
N GLU A 290 -12.65 -14.38 16.69
CA GLU A 290 -11.83 -15.55 16.41
C GLU A 290 -10.64 -15.19 15.51
N LEU A 291 -10.86 -14.32 14.53
CA LEU A 291 -9.80 -13.87 13.62
C LEU A 291 -8.87 -12.89 14.33
N LEU A 292 -9.40 -11.97 15.15
CA LEU A 292 -8.57 -11.03 15.91
C LEU A 292 -7.66 -11.79 16.87
N THR A 293 -8.19 -12.78 17.58
CA THR A 293 -7.42 -13.64 18.48
C THR A 293 -6.38 -14.48 17.73
N CYS A 294 -6.64 -14.85 16.47
CA CYS A 294 -5.63 -15.56 15.67
C CYS A 294 -4.37 -14.73 15.41
N LEU A 295 -4.45 -13.39 15.45
CA LEU A 295 -3.34 -12.48 15.20
C LEU A 295 -2.36 -12.36 16.39
N PHE A 296 -2.72 -12.83 17.59
CA PHE A 296 -1.90 -12.72 18.80
C PHE A 296 -1.71 -14.09 19.47
N ASP A 297 -0.61 -14.24 20.20
CA ASP A 297 -0.49 -15.36 21.14
C ASP A 297 -1.19 -15.02 22.46
N SER A 298 -1.78 -16.03 23.09
CA SER A 298 -2.62 -15.89 24.28
C SER A 298 -1.83 -15.66 25.58
N SER A 299 -0.51 -15.43 25.51
CA SER A 299 0.39 -15.44 26.67
C SER A 299 0.80 -14.06 27.19
N ASP A 300 0.62 -12.99 26.41
CA ASP A 300 1.24 -11.70 26.71
C ASP A 300 0.16 -10.65 27.00
N GLU A 301 0.00 -10.32 28.29
CA GLU A 301 -1.04 -9.41 28.82
C GLU A 301 -0.70 -7.92 28.63
N ASP A 302 0.58 -7.58 28.51
CA ASP A 302 1.06 -6.20 28.41
C ASP A 302 1.41 -5.86 26.95
N ASP A 303 0.72 -4.87 26.37
CA ASP A 303 0.94 -4.31 25.01
C ASP A 303 0.64 -5.19 23.78
N LYS A 304 -0.16 -6.25 23.91
CA LYS A 304 -0.49 -7.16 22.79
C LYS A 304 -0.87 -6.51 21.45
N PHE A 305 -1.48 -5.33 21.43
CA PHE A 305 -1.99 -4.72 20.19
C PHE A 305 -1.09 -3.67 19.55
N ALA A 306 0.05 -3.30 20.15
CA ALA A 306 0.92 -2.25 19.62
C ALA A 306 1.52 -2.61 18.24
N SER A 307 1.69 -3.91 18.02
CA SER A 307 2.21 -4.54 16.79
C SER A 307 1.14 -4.77 15.70
N LEU A 308 -0.13 -4.46 15.99
CA LEU A 308 -1.22 -4.61 15.02
C LEU A 308 -1.21 -3.45 14.01
N LYS A 309 -1.09 -3.80 12.74
CA LYS A 309 -1.09 -2.84 11.63
C LYS A 309 -2.21 -3.14 10.64
N CYS A 310 -2.52 -2.13 9.85
CA CYS A 310 -3.53 -2.23 8.81
C CYS A 310 -3.09 -1.47 7.55
N VAL A 311 -3.31 -2.09 6.39
CA VAL A 311 -3.15 -1.46 5.08
C VAL A 311 -4.30 -1.90 4.19
N GLY A 312 -4.66 -1.07 3.20
CA GLY A 312 -5.69 -1.46 2.24
C GLY A 312 -5.57 -0.69 0.95
N PHE A 313 -6.10 -1.30 -0.11
CA PHE A 313 -6.21 -0.71 -1.45
C PHE A 313 -7.26 -1.48 -2.24
N GLY A 314 -7.87 -0.84 -3.23
CA GLY A 314 -8.91 -1.49 -4.02
C GLY A 314 -10.13 -1.83 -3.16
N ASN A 315 -10.46 -3.12 -3.03
CA ASN A 315 -11.54 -3.64 -2.17
C ASN A 315 -11.05 -4.53 -1.02
N LEU A 316 -9.75 -4.48 -0.72
CA LEU A 316 -9.11 -5.34 0.27
C LEU A 316 -8.51 -4.51 1.39
N ILE A 317 -8.81 -4.90 2.63
CA ILE A 317 -8.16 -4.39 3.83
C ILE A 317 -7.46 -5.55 4.51
N TYR A 318 -6.17 -5.40 4.74
CA TYR A 318 -5.34 -6.38 5.42
C TYR A 318 -5.04 -5.90 6.84
N VAL A 319 -5.21 -6.81 7.80
CA VAL A 319 -4.87 -6.60 9.21
C VAL A 319 -3.86 -7.67 9.59
N PHE A 320 -2.72 -7.27 10.12
CA PHE A 320 -1.62 -8.18 10.39
C PHE A 320 -0.84 -7.77 11.62
N ASN A 321 -0.17 -8.73 12.23
CA ASN A 321 0.71 -8.50 13.37
C ASN A 321 2.17 -8.50 12.91
N GLU A 322 2.92 -7.47 13.31
CA GLU A 322 4.36 -7.33 13.03
C GLU A 322 5.27 -8.22 13.90
N GLU A 323 4.70 -8.98 14.83
CA GLU A 323 5.44 -9.89 15.70
C GLU A 323 5.74 -11.24 15.04
N HIS A 324 6.93 -11.76 15.36
CA HIS A 324 7.45 -12.99 14.77
C HIS A 324 6.77 -14.26 15.31
N HIS A 325 6.16 -14.24 16.51
CA HIS A 325 5.78 -15.46 17.24
C HIS A 325 4.86 -16.41 16.46
N LYS A 326 3.97 -15.87 15.62
CA LYS A 326 3.11 -16.64 14.70
C LYS A 326 3.47 -16.51 13.21
N HIS A 327 4.74 -16.25 12.90
CA HIS A 327 5.21 -16.02 11.53
C HIS A 327 4.44 -14.92 10.80
N TYR A 328 4.18 -13.79 11.48
CA TYR A 328 3.52 -12.62 10.91
C TYR A 328 2.10 -12.92 10.40
N PRO A 329 1.18 -13.31 11.31
CA PRO A 329 -0.17 -13.70 10.92
C PRO A 329 -0.92 -12.50 10.33
N ALA A 330 -1.77 -12.78 9.35
CA ALA A 330 -2.55 -11.77 8.66
C ALA A 330 -3.98 -12.25 8.37
N CYS A 331 -4.91 -11.31 8.33
CA CYS A 331 -6.29 -11.49 7.92
C CYS A 331 -6.61 -10.47 6.83
N VAL A 332 -7.63 -10.79 6.03
CA VAL A 332 -8.14 -9.89 4.99
C VAL A 332 -9.64 -9.72 5.14
N CYS A 333 -10.10 -8.49 4.97
CA CYS A 333 -11.48 -8.13 4.75
C CYS A 333 -11.67 -7.81 3.26
N GLU A 334 -12.55 -8.57 2.61
CA GLU A 334 -12.94 -8.32 1.23
C GLU A 334 -14.29 -7.59 1.20
N MET A 335 -14.32 -6.40 0.61
CA MET A 335 -15.56 -5.65 0.42
C MET A 335 -16.17 -6.00 -0.95
N SER A 336 -17.45 -6.34 -0.95
CA SER A 336 -18.22 -6.57 -2.16
C SER A 336 -18.63 -5.25 -2.80
N ASN A 337 -18.27 -5.06 -4.07
CA ASN A 337 -18.58 -3.83 -4.82
C ASN A 337 -20.09 -3.59 -4.98
N TYR A 338 -20.87 -4.67 -5.08
CA TYR A 338 -22.31 -4.58 -5.34
C TYR A 338 -23.15 -4.55 -4.06
N SER A 339 -22.78 -5.37 -3.07
CA SER A 339 -23.61 -5.54 -1.86
C SER A 339 -23.16 -4.66 -0.70
N GLY A 340 -21.94 -4.10 -0.76
CA GLY A 340 -21.32 -3.40 0.37
C GLY A 340 -20.99 -4.32 1.55
N LYS A 341 -21.26 -5.63 1.46
CA LYS A 341 -20.95 -6.59 2.51
C LYS A 341 -19.46 -6.84 2.57
N CYS A 342 -18.95 -6.96 3.79
CA CYS A 342 -17.58 -7.32 4.07
C CYS A 342 -17.49 -8.82 4.40
N ARG A 343 -16.42 -9.47 3.94
CA ARG A 343 -16.11 -10.86 4.28
C ARG A 343 -14.71 -10.92 4.86
N TRP A 344 -14.64 -11.33 6.11
CA TRP A 344 -13.37 -11.57 6.79
C TRP A 344 -12.90 -13.00 6.60
N ARG A 345 -11.59 -13.17 6.44
CA ARG A 345 -10.94 -14.48 6.45
C ARG A 345 -9.48 -14.35 6.89
N ARG A 346 -8.93 -15.46 7.35
CA ARG A 346 -7.50 -15.59 7.63
C ARG A 346 -6.72 -15.78 6.32
N LEU A 347 -5.53 -15.19 6.24
CA LEU A 347 -4.59 -15.47 5.15
C LEU A 347 -3.80 -16.76 5.41
N PRO A 348 -3.34 -17.45 4.36
CA PRO A 348 -2.39 -18.55 4.52
C PRO A 348 -1.11 -18.07 5.21
N SER A 349 -0.41 -18.99 5.87
CA SER A 349 0.89 -18.69 6.47
C SER A 349 1.93 -18.33 5.40
N LEU A 350 2.92 -17.52 5.78
CA LEU A 350 4.03 -17.20 4.91
C LEU A 350 4.83 -18.47 4.51
N PRO A 351 5.34 -18.54 3.27
CA PRO A 351 6.06 -19.70 2.78
C PRO A 351 7.41 -19.82 3.49
N LEU A 352 7.65 -20.98 4.09
CA LEU A 352 8.88 -21.27 4.84
C LEU A 352 10.10 -21.35 3.91
N PRO A 353 11.31 -20.98 4.37
CA PRO A 353 11.62 -20.48 5.72
C PRO A 353 11.31 -18.99 5.87
N VAL A 354 10.76 -18.62 7.04
CA VAL A 354 10.48 -17.24 7.46
C VAL A 354 11.49 -16.84 8.54
N ASN A 355 12.26 -15.79 8.30
CA ASN A 355 13.24 -15.28 9.24
C ASN A 355 12.60 -14.37 10.30
N LYS A 356 13.30 -14.16 11.41
CA LYS A 356 12.98 -13.08 12.35
C LYS A 356 13.43 -11.73 11.81
N PHE A 357 12.48 -10.82 11.67
CA PHE A 357 12.67 -9.44 11.26
C PHE A 357 12.65 -8.50 12.46
N HIS A 358 13.40 -7.41 12.38
CA HIS A 358 13.40 -6.31 13.33
C HIS A 358 12.37 -5.24 12.95
N LYS A 359 12.05 -5.12 11.66
CA LYS A 359 11.05 -4.18 11.14
C LYS A 359 10.31 -4.84 9.98
N ILE A 360 9.02 -4.54 9.88
CA ILE A 360 8.20 -4.88 8.72
C ILE A 360 7.82 -3.59 8.02
N VAL A 361 7.93 -3.58 6.71
CA VAL A 361 7.27 -2.58 5.88
C VAL A 361 6.20 -3.29 5.06
N SER A 362 5.00 -2.72 5.06
CA SER A 362 3.88 -3.28 4.33
C SER A 362 3.20 -2.21 3.48
N PHE A 363 2.62 -2.64 2.36
CA PHE A 363 1.80 -1.80 1.51
C PHE A 363 0.93 -2.67 0.60
N CYS A 364 -0.15 -2.07 0.10
CA CYS A 364 -0.96 -2.65 -0.97
C CYS A 364 -0.70 -1.92 -2.27
N SER A 365 -0.65 -2.66 -3.37
CA SER A 365 -0.28 -2.07 -4.65
C SER A 365 -0.80 -2.88 -5.83
N ASN A 366 -1.17 -2.16 -6.90
CA ASN A 366 -1.37 -2.76 -8.20
C ASN A 366 -0.07 -3.37 -8.72
N VAL A 367 -0.20 -4.35 -9.60
CA VAL A 367 0.92 -4.99 -10.29
C VAL A 367 0.76 -4.77 -11.78
N TYR A 368 1.73 -4.09 -12.39
CA TYR A 368 1.74 -3.78 -13.82
C TYR A 368 2.46 -4.87 -14.60
N LEU A 369 1.85 -5.34 -15.70
CA LEU A 369 2.46 -6.31 -16.62
C LEU A 369 3.47 -5.66 -17.59
N ASP A 370 3.42 -4.34 -17.79
CA ASP A 370 4.35 -3.60 -18.66
C ASP A 370 5.82 -3.77 -18.27
N VAL A 371 6.08 -4.25 -17.06
CA VAL A 371 7.40 -4.49 -16.49
C VAL A 371 8.16 -5.64 -17.17
N PHE A 372 7.45 -6.58 -17.80
CA PHE A 372 8.06 -7.74 -18.47
C PHE A 372 8.47 -7.49 -19.93
N ARG A 373 8.43 -6.22 -20.40
CA ARG A 373 8.74 -5.85 -21.79
C ARG A 373 10.23 -5.95 -22.17
N ASN A 374 11.14 -6.07 -21.21
CA ASN A 374 12.60 -5.92 -21.42
C ASN A 374 13.45 -7.15 -21.08
N ASN A 375 12.89 -8.37 -21.07
CA ASN A 375 13.70 -9.59 -21.02
C ASN A 375 13.77 -10.27 -22.39
#